data_AF-A0A7Y3GHV6-F1
#
_entry.id   AF-A0A7Y3GHV6-F1
#
_cell.length_a   1.000
_cell.length_b   1.000
_cell.length_c   1.000
_cell.angle_alpha   90.00
_cell.angle_beta   90.00
_cell.angle_gamma   90.00
#
_symmetry.space_group_name_H-M   'P 1'
#
loop_
_entity.id
_entity.type
_entity.pdbx_description
1 polymer ?
#
loop_
_entity_poly.entity_id
_entity_poly.type
_entity_poly.pdbx_seq_one_letter_code
_entity_poly.pdbx_strand_id
1 'polypeptide(L)' 'MSEQESFLKGKHILAVDDEEDILETIGELLEESTVDTARDYEGASQKMKERHYDLAILDIMGVNGMQLLEEA' A
#
# COMPACT_ATOMS: atom_id res chain seq x y z
N MET A 1 20.25 24.28 -7.13
CA MET A 1 20.00 23.25 -6.10
C MET A 1 19.46 22.05 -6.87
N SER A 2 20.16 20.92 -6.87
CA SER A 2 19.62 19.70 -7.49
C SER A 2 18.41 19.27 -6.67
N GLU A 3 17.22 19.41 -7.22
CA GLU A 3 16.05 18.71 -6.69
C GLU A 3 16.42 17.22 -6.71
N GLN A 4 16.57 16.60 -5.53
CA GLN A 4 16.63 15.15 -5.47
C GLN A 4 15.26 14.68 -5.94
N GLU A 5 15.19 14.05 -7.11
CA GLU A 5 13.96 13.40 -7.56
C GLU A 5 13.49 12.46 -6.44
N SER A 6 12.24 12.63 -6.03
CA SER A 6 11.67 11.75 -5.01
C SER A 6 11.64 10.33 -5.55
N PHE A 7 12.20 9.40 -4.76
CA PHE A 7 12.19 7.97 -5.07
C PHE A 7 10.77 7.38 -5.11
N LEU A 8 9.79 8.09 -4.54
CA LEU A 8 8.39 7.66 -4.45
C LEU A 8 7.56 8.11 -5.64
N LYS A 9 8.01 9.13 -6.40
CA LYS A 9 7.24 9.69 -7.50
C LYS A 9 6.88 8.63 -8.54
N GLY A 10 5.58 8.47 -8.78
CA GLY A 10 5.05 7.53 -9.77
C GLY A 10 5.12 6.04 -9.36
N LYS A 11 5.48 5.73 -8.11
CA LYS A 11 5.43 4.37 -7.58
C LYS A 11 3.99 3.92 -7.34
N HIS A 12 3.71 2.65 -7.59
CA HIS A 12 2.46 2.02 -7.22
C HIS A 12 2.60 1.37 -5.85
N ILE A 13 1.84 1.86 -4.86
CA ILE A 13 1.92 1.42 -3.48
C ILE A 13 0.56 0.84 -3.06
N LEU A 14 0.58 -0.32 -2.42
CA LEU A 14 -0.61 -0.91 -1.79
C LEU A 14 -0.52 -0.67 -0.28
N ALA A 15 -1.51 -0.02 0.32
CA ALA A 15 -1.65 0.12 1.76
C ALA A 15 -2.80 -0.75 2.27
N VAL A 16 -2.54 -1.59 3.27
CA VAL A 16 -3.52 -2.53 3.83
C VAL A 16 -3.59 -2.39 5.34
N ASP A 17 -4.73 -1.92 5.82
CA ASP A 17 -5.00 -1.64 7.23
C ASP A 17 -6.52 -1.64 7.44
N ASP A 18 -7.04 -2.19 8.55
CA ASP A 18 -8.48 -2.21 8.82
C ASP A 18 -9.04 -0.84 9.25
N GLU A 19 -8.16 0.06 9.70
CA GLU A 19 -8.45 1.43 10.11
C GLU A 19 -8.39 2.41 8.91
N GLU A 20 -9.53 3.03 8.60
CA GLU A 20 -9.68 3.90 7.42
C GLU A 20 -8.90 5.21 7.54
N ASP A 21 -8.78 5.76 8.76
CA ASP A 21 -8.00 6.96 9.07
C ASP A 21 -6.50 6.74 8.90
N ILE A 22 -6.01 5.52 9.17
CA ILE A 22 -4.63 5.14 8.87
C ILE A 22 -4.39 5.12 7.36
N LEU A 23 -5.29 4.51 6.59
CA LEU A 23 -5.21 4.48 5.12
C LEU A 23 -5.25 5.88 4.50
N GLU A 24 -6.12 6.76 4.99
CA GLU A 24 -6.19 8.16 4.56
C GLU A 24 -4.86 8.88 4.83
N THR A 25 -4.33 8.74 6.04
CA THR A 25 -3.04 9.33 6.44
C THR A 25 -1.90 8.85 5.54
N ILE A 26 -1.85 7.56 5.21
CA ILE A 26 -0.84 7.00 4.30
C ILE A 26 -0.98 7.61 2.90
N GLY A 27 -2.21 7.77 2.40
CA GLY A 27 -2.50 8.40 1.11
C GLY A 27 -2.02 9.86 1.06
N GLU A 28 -2.27 10.63 2.11
CA GLU A 28 -1.81 12.03 2.22
C GLU A 28 -0.27 12.13 2.25
N LEU A 29 0.39 11.25 2.99
CA LEU A 29 1.86 11.24 3.08
C LEU A 29 2.56 10.80 1.78
N LEU A 30 1.86 10.04 0.93
CA LEU A 30 2.38 9.47 -0.31
C LEU A 30 1.71 10.07 -1.55
N GLU A 31 1.29 11.33 -1.50
CA GLU A 31 0.54 12.02 -2.56
C GLU A 31 1.23 12.02 -3.95
N GLU A 32 2.55 11.87 -3.99
CA GLU A 32 3.33 11.79 -5.22
C GLU A 32 3.41 10.38 -5.83
N SER A 33 2.89 9.39 -5.11
CA SER A 33 2.74 7.99 -5.51
C SER A 33 1.30 7.72 -5.95
N THR A 34 1.08 6.60 -6.64
CA THR A 34 -0.27 6.04 -6.80
C THR A 34 -0.52 5.04 -5.69
N VAL A 35 -1.33 5.43 -4.71
CA VAL A 35 -1.68 4.60 -3.55
C VAL A 35 -3.03 3.94 -3.79
N ASP A 36 -3.05 2.60 -3.79
CA ASP A 36 -4.27 1.81 -3.68
C ASP A 36 -4.42 1.35 -2.22
N THR A 37 -5.64 1.34 -1.69
CA THR A 37 -5.91 0.92 -0.31
C THR A 37 -6.76 -0.35 -0.26
N ALA A 38 -6.62 -1.13 0.81
CA ALA A 38 -7.48 -2.28 1.14
C ALA A 38 -7.68 -2.36 2.66
N ARG A 39 -8.87 -2.81 3.09
CA ARG A 39 -9.24 -2.90 4.51
C ARG A 39 -9.28 -4.32 5.07
N ASP A 40 -8.99 -5.29 4.22
CA ASP A 40 -9.06 -6.70 4.52
C ASP A 40 -8.07 -7.47 3.64
N TYR A 41 -7.87 -8.73 4.03
CA TYR A 41 -7.01 -9.67 3.32
C TYR A 41 -7.48 -9.89 1.88
N GLU A 42 -8.77 -10.14 1.69
CA GLU A 42 -9.34 -10.52 0.41
C GLU A 42 -9.19 -9.40 -0.63
N GLY A 43 -9.49 -8.16 -0.24
CA GLY A 43 -9.34 -6.99 -1.10
C GLY A 43 -7.88 -6.71 -1.44
N ALA A 44 -6.96 -6.88 -0.48
CA ALA A 44 -5.53 -6.76 -0.73
C ALA A 44 -5.02 -7.83 -1.69
N SER A 45 -5.35 -9.10 -1.42
CA SER A 45 -4.97 -10.26 -2.25
C SER A 45 -5.48 -10.13 -3.68
N GLN A 46 -6.72 -9.69 -3.86
CA GLN A 46 -7.29 -9.44 -5.20
C GLN A 46 -6.50 -8.35 -5.94
N LYS A 47 -6.20 -7.22 -5.29
CA LYS A 47 -5.43 -6.13 -5.90
C LYS A 47 -4.03 -6.57 -6.30
N MET A 48 -3.34 -7.34 -5.45
CA MET A 48 -2.00 -7.87 -5.74
C MET A 48 -2.00 -8.84 -6.94
N LYS A 49 -3.10 -9.56 -7.17
CA LYS A 49 -3.26 -10.45 -8.34
C LYS A 49 -3.58 -9.69 -9.62
N GLU A 50 -4.29 -8.56 -9.52
CA GLU A 50 -4.69 -7.74 -10.66
C GLU A 50 -3.59 -6.76 -11.11
N ARG A 51 -2.71 -6.35 -10.20
CA ARG A 51 -1.72 -5.31 -10.44
C ARG A 51 -0.40 -5.60 -9.73
N HIS A 52 0.70 -5.25 -10.39
CA HIS A 52 2.02 -5.22 -9.77
C HIS A 52 2.20 -3.94 -8.95
N TYR A 53 2.69 -4.08 -7.72
CA TYR A 53 3.03 -2.97 -6.82
C TYR A 53 4.54 -2.88 -6.61
N ASP A 54 5.07 -1.66 -6.51
CA ASP A 54 6.46 -1.43 -6.17
C ASP A 54 6.73 -1.62 -4.66
N LEU A 55 5.71 -1.37 -3.83
CA LEU A 55 5.76 -1.43 -2.37
C LEU A 55 4.39 -1.82 -1.83
N ALA A 56 4.38 -2.63 -0.77
CA ALA A 56 3.19 -2.88 0.04
C ALA A 56 3.46 -2.47 1.50
N ILE A 57 2.49 -1.78 2.11
CA ILE A 57 2.45 -1.41 3.52
C ILE A 57 1.33 -2.24 4.14
N LEU A 58 1.64 -3.07 5.11
CA LEU A 58 0.72 -4.08 5.66
C LEU A 58 0.62 -3.95 7.18
N ASP A 59 -0.59 -3.86 7.69
CA ASP A 59 -0.85 -4.18 9.09
C ASP A 59 -0.85 -5.70 9.32
N ILE A 60 -0.25 -6.12 10.42
CA ILE A 60 -0.03 -7.54 10.73
C ILE A 60 -1.23 -8.12 11.50
N MET A 61 -1.90 -7.34 12.34
CA MET A 61 -2.88 -7.85 13.30
C MET A 61 -4.33 -7.80 12.79
N GLY A 62 -4.74 -6.75 12.08
CA GLY A 62 -6.13 -6.53 11.65
C GLY A 62 -6.52 -7.22 10.35
N VAL A 63 -5.55 -7.48 9.46
CA VAL A 63 -5.81 -7.91 8.06
C VAL A 63 -5.08 -9.19 7.64
N ASN A 64 -4.58 -9.98 8.58
CA ASN A 64 -3.74 -11.17 8.31
C ASN A 64 -2.53 -10.86 7.41
N GLY A 65 -1.83 -9.74 7.64
CA GLY A 65 -0.76 -9.25 6.77
C GLY A 65 0.41 -10.22 6.54
N MET A 66 0.68 -11.11 7.50
CA MET A 66 1.69 -12.16 7.32
C MET A 66 1.35 -13.14 6.19
N GLN A 67 0.07 -13.44 6.00
CA GLN A 67 -0.36 -14.34 4.93
C GLN A 67 -0.26 -13.64 3.56
N LEU A 68 -0.49 -12.32 3.50
CA LEU A 68 -0.29 -11.53 2.27
C LEU A 68 1.17 -11.54 1.81
N LEU A 69 2.13 -11.56 2.74
CA LEU A 69 3.56 -11.68 2.40
C LEU A 69 3.92 -13.01 1.74
N GLU A 70 3.19 -14.09 2.03
CA GLU A 70 3.42 -15.39 1.38
C GLU A 70 2.86 -15.46 -0.05
N GLU A 71 1.93 -14.57 -0.40
CA GLU A 71 1.35 -14.48 -1.75
C GLU A 71 2.13 -13.56 -2.72
N ALA A 72 3.04 -12.73 -2.19
CA ALA A 72 3.84 -11.74 -2.93
C ALA A 72 5.09 -12.34 -3.59
#